data_AF-A0A961NL09-F1
#
_entry.id   AF-A0A961NL09-F1
#
_cell.length_a   1.000
_cell.length_b   1.000
_cell.length_c   1.000
_cell.angle_alpha   90.00
_cell.angle_beta   90.00
_cell.angle_gamma   90.00
#
_symmetry.space_group_name_H-M   'P 1'
#
loop_
_entity.id
_entity.type
_entity.pdbx_description
1 polymer ?
#
loop_
_entity_poly.entity_id
_entity_poly.type
_entity_poly.pdbx_seq_one_letter_code
_entity_poly.pdbx_strand_id
1 'polypeptide(L)' 'MELFISDADTRVAAHVVDLRAGAALKFSGTPLNISLQLKNALNYNYLDFVGSLAPPRRIELTLDTVF' A
#
# COMPACT_ATOMS: atom_id res chain seq x y z
N MET A 1 -20.97 7.30 -10.19
CA MET A 1 -20.71 5.86 -10.03
C MET A 1 -20.71 5.59 -8.54
N GLU A 2 -21.77 5.01 -8.00
CA GLU A 2 -21.87 4.69 -6.57
C GLU A 2 -21.10 3.39 -6.31
N LEU A 3 -20.11 3.46 -5.41
CA LEU A 3 -19.35 2.29 -4.99
C LEU A 3 -20.18 1.56 -3.93
N PHE A 4 -20.88 0.49 -4.33
CA PHE A 4 -21.65 -0.34 -3.41
C PHE A 4 -20.72 -1.37 -2.74
N ILE A 5 -20.62 -1.32 -1.41
CA ILE A 5 -19.86 -2.28 -0.60
C ILE A 5 -20.88 -3.06 0.23
N SER A 6 -21.00 -4.37 -0.04
CA SER A 6 -21.88 -5.25 0.73
C SER A 6 -21.43 -5.30 2.19
N ASP A 7 -22.39 -5.34 3.11
CA ASP A 7 -22.17 -5.56 4.55
C ASP A 7 -21.19 -4.56 5.20
N ALA A 8 -21.14 -3.31 4.70
CA ALA A 8 -20.23 -2.28 5.21
C ALA A 8 -20.43 -1.95 6.70
N ASP A 9 -21.63 -2.16 7.22
CA ASP A 9 -22.00 -2.02 8.64
C ASP A 9 -21.58 -3.21 9.50
N THR A 10 -21.26 -4.35 8.88
CA THR A 10 -20.89 -5.57 9.57
C THR A 10 -19.41 -5.53 9.96
N ARG A 11 -19.13 -5.59 11.27
CA ARG A 11 -17.76 -5.58 11.79
C ARG A 11 -17.11 -6.95 11.67
N VAL A 12 -16.57 -7.22 10.49
CA VAL A 12 -15.75 -8.41 10.22
C VAL A 12 -14.26 -8.08 10.30
N ALA A 13 -13.43 -9.10 10.52
CA ALA A 13 -11.98 -8.93 10.47
C ALA A 13 -11.55 -8.58 9.04
N ALA A 14 -10.81 -7.48 8.88
CA ALA A 14 -10.21 -7.10 7.61
C ALA A 14 -8.91 -7.88 7.39
N HIS A 15 -8.75 -8.44 6.18
CA HIS A 15 -7.53 -9.14 5.78
C HIS A 15 -6.75 -8.28 4.79
N VAL A 16 -5.76 -7.55 5.30
CA VAL A 16 -4.89 -6.66 4.51
C VAL A 16 -3.48 -7.23 4.47
N VAL A 17 -2.91 -7.32 3.27
CA VAL A 17 -1.53 -7.76 3.06
C VAL A 17 -0.78 -6.66 2.34
N ASP A 18 0.34 -6.25 2.93
CA ASP A 18 1.26 -5.29 2.34
C ASP A 18 2.60 -5.98 2.06
N LEU A 19 3.14 -5.73 0.87
CA LEU A 19 4.44 -6.26 0.44
C LEU A 19 5.39 -5.09 0.20
N ARG A 20 6.65 -5.27 0.58
CA ARG A 20 7.73 -4.33 0.33
C ARG A 20 8.97 -5.09 -0.11
N ALA A 21 9.57 -4.63 -1.21
CA ALA A 21 10.89 -5.04 -1.65
C ALA A 21 11.76 -3.78 -1.79
N GLY A 22 13.02 -3.85 -1.40
CA GLY A 22 13.93 -2.71 -1.54
C GLY A 22 15.37 -3.15 -1.65
N ALA A 23 16.18 -2.31 -2.27
CA ALA A 23 17.60 -2.51 -2.45
C ALA A 23 18.36 -1.19 -2.27
N ALA A 24 19.53 -1.28 -1.64
CA ALA A 24 20.52 -0.22 -1.62
C ALA A 24 21.54 -0.49 -2.72
N LEU A 25 21.71 0.47 -3.62
CA LEU A 25 22.60 0.42 -4.77
C LEU A 25 23.65 1.52 -4.65
N LYS A 26 24.79 1.33 -5.30
CA LYS A 26 25.75 2.40 -5.54
C LYS A 26 25.86 2.61 -7.04
N PHE A 27 25.52 3.80 -7.52
CA PHE A 27 25.63 4.15 -8.93
C PHE A 27 26.59 5.33 -9.06
N SER A 28 27.73 5.11 -9.74
CA SER A 28 28.76 6.14 -9.96
C SER A 28 29.27 6.84 -8.68
N GLY A 29 29.33 6.11 -7.55
CA GLY A 29 29.76 6.65 -6.25
C GLY A 29 28.63 7.23 -5.39
N THR A 30 27.45 7.47 -5.98
CA THR A 30 26.27 7.97 -5.27
C THR A 30 25.46 6.80 -4.67
N PRO A 31 25.09 6.85 -3.38
CA PRO A 31 24.20 5.86 -2.78
C PRO A 31 22.75 6.10 -3.22
N LEU A 32 22.13 5.08 -3.81
CA LEU A 32 20.75 5.09 -4.27
C LEU A 32 19.96 4.00 -3.52
N ASN A 33 18.85 4.36 -2.89
CA ASN A 33 17.89 3.42 -2.34
C ASN A 33 16.70 3.33 -3.28
N ILE A 34 16.34 2.11 -3.69
CA ILE A 34 15.13 1.82 -4.47
C ILE A 34 14.21 0.94 -3.64
N SER A 35 12.92 1.24 -3.60
CA SER A 35 11.94 0.36 -2.99
C SER A 35 10.63 0.33 -3.79
N LEU A 36 10.01 -0.84 -3.79
CA LEU A 36 8.70 -1.10 -4.37
C LEU A 36 7.79 -1.60 -3.26
N GLN A 37 6.62 -0.98 -3.12
CA GLN A 37 5.61 -1.33 -2.13
C GLN A 37 4.30 -1.65 -2.86
N LEU A 38 3.70 -2.79 -2.53
CA LEU A 38 2.34 -3.14 -2.92
C LEU A 38 1.49 -3.13 -1.66
N LYS A 39 0.63 -2.13 -1.54
CA LYS A 39 -0.31 -1.96 -0.43
C LYS A 39 -1.67 -2.54 -0.78
N ASN A 40 -2.32 -3.17 0.18
CA ASN A 40 -3.58 -3.87 0.02
C ASN A 40 -3.52 -4.85 -1.17
N ALA A 41 -2.54 -5.77 -1.14
CA ALA A 41 -2.25 -6.72 -2.20
C ALA A 41 -3.46 -7.62 -2.56
N LEU A 42 -4.30 -7.93 -1.55
CA LEU A 42 -5.54 -8.70 -1.71
C LEU A 42 -6.71 -7.88 -2.27
N ASN A 43 -6.54 -6.55 -2.42
CA ASN A 43 -7.57 -5.61 -2.88
C ASN A 43 -8.87 -5.71 -2.05
N TYR A 44 -8.72 -5.80 -0.72
CA TYR A 44 -9.82 -5.90 0.22
C TYR A 44 -10.43 -4.51 0.49
N ASN A 45 -11.75 -4.38 0.30
CA ASN A 45 -12.48 -3.15 0.63
C ASN A 45 -13.07 -3.29 2.02
N TYR A 46 -12.81 -2.32 2.90
CA TYR A 46 -13.35 -2.29 4.27
C TYR A 46 -13.51 -0.86 4.75
N LEU A 47 -14.36 -0.65 5.76
CA LEU A 47 -14.40 0.59 6.52
C LEU A 47 -13.46 0.47 7.72
N ASP A 48 -12.63 1.47 7.92
CA ASP A 48 -11.78 1.54 9.10
C ASP A 48 -12.57 1.91 10.36
N PHE A 49 -11.88 1.98 11.51
CA PHE A 49 -12.51 2.29 12.79
C PHE A 49 -13.15 3.69 12.85
N VAL A 50 -12.74 4.62 11.98
CA VAL A 50 -13.29 5.99 11.91
C VAL A 50 -14.34 6.13 10.80
N GLY A 51 -14.72 5.04 10.14
CA GLY A 51 -15.72 5.02 9.08
C GLY A 51 -15.21 5.53 7.73
N SER A 52 -13.90 5.61 7.54
CA SER A 52 -13.29 5.93 6.25
C SER A 52 -13.14 4.66 5.42
N LEU A 53 -13.39 4.79 4.12
CA LEU A 53 -13.13 3.71 3.18
C LEU A 53 -11.62 3.47 3.10
N ALA A 54 -11.23 2.21 3.29
CA ALA A 54 -9.85 1.80 3.15
C ALA A 54 -9.29 2.15 1.77
N PRO A 55 -8.00 2.50 1.67
CA PRO A 55 -7.38 2.79 0.39
C PRO A 55 -7.49 1.60 -0.56
N PRO A 56 -7.78 1.83 -1.86
CA PRO A 56 -7.71 0.77 -2.86
C PRO A 56 -6.28 0.25 -2.98
N ARG A 57 -6.12 -0.93 -3.57
CA ARG A 57 -4.80 -1.51 -3.88
C ARG A 57 -3.90 -0.48 -4.55
N ARG A 58 -2.69 -0.31 -4.02
CA ARG A 58 -1.75 0.73 -4.46
C ARG A 58 -0.35 0.19 -4.63
N ILE A 59 0.31 0.58 -5.71
CA ILE A 59 1.71 0.27 -5.99
C ILE A 59 2.49 1.57 -5.87
N GLU A 60 3.52 1.59 -5.03
CA GLU A 60 4.41 2.74 -4.83
C GLU A 60 5.83 2.33 -5.18
N LEU A 61 6.47 3.08 -6.07
CA LEU A 61 7.90 3.00 -6.34
C LEU A 61 8.58 4.22 -5.74
N THR A 62 9.61 4.00 -4.93
CA THR A 62 10.40 5.06 -4.28
C THR A 62 11.85 4.94 -4.72
N LEU A 63 12.43 6.07 -5.12
CA LEU A 63 13.86 6.23 -5.38
C LEU A 63 14.36 7.38 -4.52
N ASP A 64 15.29 7.09 -3.60
CA ASP A 64 15.88 8.07 -2.70
C ASP A 64 17.40 8.07 -2.87
N THR A 65 18.00 9.25 -2.86
CA THR A 65 19.45 9.44 -2.91
C THR A 65 19.86 10.44 -1.83
N VAL A 66 21.09 10.29 -1.32
CA VAL A 66 21.68 11.25 -0.38
C VAL A 66 22.79 11.99 -1.12
N PHE A 67 22.78 13.32 -1.07
CA PHE A 67 23.81 14.20 -1.63
C PHE A 67 24.66 14.82 -0.52
#